data_AF-A0A497M421-F1
#
_entry.id   AF-A0A497M421-F1
#
_cell.length_a   1.000
_cell.length_b   1.000
_cell.length_c   1.000
_cell.angle_alpha   90.00
_cell.angle_beta   90.00
_cell.angle_gamma   90.00
#
_symmetry.space_group_name_H-M   'P 1'
#
loop_
_entity.id
_entity.type
_entity.pdbx_description
1 polymer ?
#
loop_
_entity_poly.entity_id
_entity_poly.type
_entity_poly.pdbx_seq_one_letter_code
_entity_poly.pdbx_strand_id
1 'polypeptide(L)'
;MVIKEECGICGRVFPISYLRRCQRCGGLFCKDCMVPDVSTGDPTKMLCLNCARKIVSPHRFRGKYNALTSYLRYRAAFTDTVKLSFPKIDGIIGDNLPLSAYRNENWWSNSPSSAHAKAWLNAGWETREVNLQKGYVVFQKLKRKNVQAGGLKRKRFKENIKKPFTPAPYHPSRIRKPSKTKISKLYARLKNLERKRASVTSRHGFKPKPAHEKRLFKPEEKPG
;
A
#
# COMPACT_ATOMS: atom_id res chain seq x y z
N MET A 1 -11.13 38.88 2.21
CA MET A 1 -11.80 37.67 2.73
C MET A 1 -10.71 36.69 3.17
N VAL A 2 -10.59 36.37 4.46
CA VAL A 2 -9.54 35.47 4.95
C VAL A 2 -9.92 34.04 4.59
N ILE A 3 -9.20 33.43 3.66
CA ILE A 3 -9.40 32.02 3.29
C ILE A 3 -8.95 31.18 4.48
N LYS A 4 -9.90 30.42 5.04
CA LYS A 4 -9.70 29.56 6.19
C LYS A 4 -9.75 28.11 5.72
N GLU A 5 -8.79 27.32 6.16
CA GLU A 5 -8.64 25.92 5.81
C GLU A 5 -8.49 25.10 7.10
N GLU A 6 -8.81 23.81 7.02
CA GLU A 6 -8.74 22.89 8.16
C GLU A 6 -7.38 22.18 8.27
N CYS A 7 -6.92 21.96 9.49
CA CYS A 7 -5.76 21.13 9.74
C CYS A 7 -6.11 19.65 9.60
N GLY A 8 -5.40 18.90 8.75
CA GLY A 8 -5.68 17.48 8.52
C GLY A 8 -5.39 16.51 9.69
N ILE A 9 -4.96 16.99 10.86
CA ILE A 9 -4.77 16.18 12.08
C ILE A 9 -5.74 16.60 13.18
N CYS A 10 -5.71 17.87 13.59
CA CYS A 10 -6.53 18.33 14.72
C CYS A 10 -7.93 18.81 14.30
N GLY A 11 -8.21 18.95 13.00
CA GLY A 11 -9.52 19.38 12.49
C GLY A 11 -9.90 20.84 12.81
N ARG A 12 -9.02 21.59 13.48
CA ARG A 12 -9.26 23.01 13.75
C ARG A 12 -9.07 23.84 12.49
N VAL A 13 -9.90 24.87 12.37
CA VAL A 13 -9.90 25.81 11.25
C VAL A 13 -8.91 26.94 11.53
N PHE A 14 -7.98 27.17 10.61
CA PHE A 14 -6.97 28.21 10.72
C PHE A 14 -6.91 29.08 9.46
N PRO A 15 -6.43 30.33 9.56
CA PRO A 15 -6.00 31.07 8.38
C PRO A 15 -4.88 30.33 7.65
N ILE A 16 -4.86 30.37 6.32
CA ILE A 16 -3.84 29.69 5.50
C ILE A 16 -2.40 30.04 5.92
N SER A 17 -2.14 31.26 6.39
CA SER A 17 -0.83 31.69 6.87
C SER A 17 -0.29 30.90 8.07
N TYR A 18 -1.19 30.31 8.87
CA TYR A 18 -0.82 29.48 10.02
C TYR A 18 -0.62 28.01 9.67
N LEU A 19 -1.08 27.59 8.48
CA LEU A 19 -0.93 26.24 7.99
C LEU A 19 0.35 26.11 7.16
N ARG A 20 1.03 24.98 7.31
CA ARG A 20 2.18 24.61 6.49
C ARG A 20 1.93 23.29 5.79
N ARG A 21 2.59 23.11 4.64
CA ARG A 21 2.51 21.88 3.85
C ARG A 21 3.53 20.86 4.35
N CYS A 22 3.08 19.64 4.62
CA CYS A 22 3.97 18.52 4.89
C CYS A 22 4.70 18.11 3.60
N GLN A 23 6.03 18.00 3.64
CA GLN A 23 6.83 17.61 2.46
C GLN A 23 6.59 16.17 2.02
N ARG A 24 6.14 15.28 2.92
CA ARG A 24 5.94 13.85 2.61
C ARG A 24 4.55 13.54 2.05
N CYS A 25 3.49 14.10 2.64
CA CYS A 25 2.11 13.79 2.25
C CYS A 25 1.40 14.94 1.51
N GLY A 26 1.98 16.14 1.46
CA GLY A 26 1.42 17.30 0.75
C GLY A 26 0.21 17.98 1.40
N GLY A 27 -0.29 17.45 2.52
CA GLY A 27 -1.42 18.03 3.28
C GLY A 27 -1.04 19.30 4.05
N LEU A 28 -2.06 20.10 4.40
CA LEU A 28 -1.94 21.30 5.23
C LEU A 28 -2.17 20.96 6.71
N PHE A 29 -1.29 21.44 7.57
CA PHE A 29 -1.36 21.21 9.01
C PHE A 29 -0.94 22.47 9.78
N CYS A 30 -1.46 22.63 11.00
CA CYS A 30 -1.03 23.71 11.88
C CYS A 30 0.39 23.47 12.41
N LYS A 31 1.04 24.54 12.89
CA LYS A 31 2.41 24.49 13.42
C LYS A 31 2.58 23.44 14.52
N ASP A 32 1.60 23.29 15.41
CA ASP A 32 1.63 22.32 16.52
C ASP A 32 1.54 20.87 16.04
N CYS A 33 0.91 20.64 14.89
CA CYS A 33 0.79 19.31 14.27
C CYS A 33 1.94 19.00 13.31
N MET A 34 3.00 19.82 13.32
CA MET A 34 4.17 19.67 12.47
C MET A 34 5.46 19.68 13.27
N VAL A 35 6.42 18.90 12.81
CA VAL A 35 7.74 18.74 13.41
C VAL A 35 8.77 18.83 12.28
N PRO A 36 9.97 19.39 12.52
CA PRO A 36 11.07 19.28 11.57
C PRO A 36 11.43 17.82 11.29
N ASP A 37 12.23 17.59 10.25
CA ASP A 37 12.57 16.24 9.83
C ASP A 37 13.36 15.51 10.92
N VAL A 38 12.74 14.50 11.51
CA VAL A 38 13.33 13.71 12.61
C VAL A 38 14.53 12.88 12.15
N SER A 39 14.64 12.57 10.86
CA SER A 39 15.78 11.78 10.35
C SER A 39 17.06 12.60 10.22
N THR A 40 16.94 13.85 9.78
CA THR A 40 18.08 14.69 9.41
C THR A 40 18.31 15.84 10.41
N GLY A 41 17.28 16.20 11.18
CA GLY A 41 17.29 17.39 12.06
C GLY A 41 17.10 18.70 11.32
N ASP A 42 16.89 18.67 10.00
CA ASP A 42 16.76 19.87 9.16
C ASP A 42 15.50 20.68 9.54
N PRO A 43 15.64 21.95 9.99
CA PRO A 43 14.49 22.78 10.38
C PRO A 43 13.67 23.27 9.17
N THR A 44 14.23 23.15 7.96
CA THR A 44 13.58 23.56 6.71
C THR A 44 12.58 22.53 6.20
N LYS A 45 12.82 21.25 6.51
CA LYS A 45 11.96 20.14 6.10
C LYS A 45 10.93 19.88 7.17
N MET A 46 9.70 20.34 6.95
CA MET A 46 8.62 20.14 7.90
C MET A 46 7.72 18.95 7.53
N LEU A 47 7.45 18.11 8.52
CA LEU A 47 6.63 16.92 8.40
C LEU A 47 5.45 16.99 9.37
N CYS A 48 4.29 16.46 8.98
CA CYS A 48 3.19 16.30 9.92
C CYS A 48 3.49 15.16 10.91
N LEU A 49 2.89 15.22 12.11
CA LEU A 49 3.11 14.22 13.17
C LEU A 49 2.89 12.77 12.69
N ASN A 50 1.90 12.53 11.83
CA ASN A 50 1.67 11.20 11.25
C ASN A 50 2.80 10.74 10.32
N CYS A 51 3.40 11.66 9.56
CA CYS A 51 4.54 11.36 8.70
C CYS A 51 5.82 11.17 9.51
N ALA A 52 6.04 12.00 10.53
CA ALA A 52 7.17 11.88 11.45
C ALA A 52 7.11 10.55 12.23
N ARG A 53 5.94 10.18 12.76
CA ARG A 53 5.72 8.88 13.45
C ARG A 53 6.09 7.70 12.57
N LYS A 54 5.77 7.73 11.27
CA LYS A 54 6.15 6.67 10.32
C LYS A 54 7.65 6.58 10.04
N ILE A 55 8.43 7.64 10.32
CA ILE A 55 9.89 7.65 10.18
C ILE A 55 10.52 7.05 11.43
N VAL A 56 10.11 7.52 12.61
CA VAL A 56 10.67 7.09 13.91
C VAL A 56 10.23 5.67 14.26
N SER A 57 8.97 5.35 13.98
CA SER A 57 8.39 4.03 14.20
C SER A 57 7.78 3.56 12.89
N PRO A 58 8.61 3.12 11.91
CA PRO A 58 8.10 2.50 10.70
C PRO A 58 7.19 1.36 11.16
N HIS A 59 5.91 1.45 10.80
CA HIS A 59 4.90 0.47 11.19
C HIS A 59 5.48 -0.92 10.93
N ARG A 60 5.61 -1.73 12.00
CA ARG A 60 6.10 -3.11 11.95
C ARG A 60 5.58 -3.73 10.66
N PHE A 61 6.52 -4.01 9.75
CA PHE A 61 6.25 -4.34 8.36
C PHE A 61 5.13 -5.38 8.28
N ARG A 62 4.10 -5.12 7.46
CA ARG A 62 2.85 -5.90 7.32
C ARG A 62 3.05 -7.43 7.23
N GLY A 63 3.11 -8.12 8.36
CA GLY A 63 3.25 -9.57 8.46
C GLY A 63 4.27 -10.00 9.52
N LYS A 64 3.89 -10.95 10.40
CA LYS A 64 4.71 -11.46 11.51
C LYS A 64 6.15 -11.79 11.09
N TYR A 65 6.33 -12.41 9.93
CA TYR A 65 7.63 -12.91 9.47
C TYR A 65 8.44 -11.93 8.59
N ASN A 66 8.02 -10.68 8.43
CA ASN A 66 8.72 -9.74 7.53
C ASN A 66 10.12 -9.34 8.00
N ALA A 67 10.33 -9.29 9.32
CA ALA A 67 11.67 -8.99 9.84
C ALA A 67 12.66 -10.09 9.43
N LEU A 68 12.22 -11.36 9.42
CA LEU A 68 12.98 -12.48 8.87
C LEU A 68 13.23 -12.32 7.37
N THR A 69 12.23 -11.90 6.59
CA THR A 69 12.38 -11.59 5.15
C THR A 69 13.49 -10.55 4.92
N SER A 70 13.45 -9.44 5.65
CA SER A 70 14.46 -8.36 5.52
C SER A 70 15.85 -8.83 5.93
N TYR A 71 15.95 -9.59 7.03
CA TYR A 71 17.20 -10.17 7.50
C TYR A 71 17.84 -11.09 6.44
N LEU A 72 17.06 -12.00 5.87
CA LEU A 72 17.54 -12.92 4.83
C LEU A 72 17.91 -12.17 3.54
N ARG A 73 17.16 -11.13 3.16
CA ARG A 73 17.53 -10.27 2.01
C ARG A 73 18.85 -9.55 2.22
N TYR A 74 19.10 -9.06 3.44
CA TYR A 74 20.39 -8.44 3.78
C TYR A 74 21.54 -9.46 3.70
N ARG A 75 21.34 -10.67 4.27
CA ARG A 75 22.34 -11.75 4.21
C ARG A 75 22.61 -12.26 2.80
N ALA A 76 21.65 -12.16 1.89
CA ALA A 76 21.80 -12.61 0.51
C ALA A 76 22.89 -11.86 -0.28
N ALA A 77 23.34 -10.70 0.20
CA ALA A 77 24.45 -9.97 -0.39
C ALA A 77 25.82 -10.60 -0.09
N PHE A 78 25.94 -11.36 1.00
CA PHE A 78 27.23 -11.83 1.53
C PHE A 78 27.39 -13.36 1.53
N THR A 79 26.28 -14.08 1.65
CA THR A 79 26.29 -15.53 1.88
C THR A 79 25.20 -16.21 1.06
N ASP A 80 25.49 -17.42 0.58
CA ASP A 80 24.53 -18.27 -0.13
C ASP A 80 23.82 -19.28 0.79
N THR A 81 24.37 -19.52 1.98
CA THR A 81 23.78 -20.39 3.02
C THR A 81 23.81 -19.69 4.37
N VAL A 82 22.74 -19.82 5.15
CA VAL A 82 22.63 -19.22 6.47
C VAL A 82 22.02 -20.23 7.43
N LYS A 83 22.76 -20.57 8.48
CA LYS A 83 22.27 -21.38 9.60
C LYS A 83 21.72 -20.45 10.69
N LEU A 84 20.47 -20.65 11.09
CA LEU A 84 19.81 -19.90 12.16
C LEU A 84 19.25 -20.86 13.20
N SER A 85 19.47 -20.58 14.48
CA SER A 85 18.79 -21.28 15.57
C SER A 85 17.39 -20.70 15.79
N PHE A 86 16.45 -21.50 16.34
CA PHE A 86 15.10 -21.02 16.63
C PHE A 86 15.07 -19.77 17.53
N PRO A 87 15.85 -19.70 18.63
CA PRO A 87 15.87 -18.49 19.46
C PRO A 87 16.37 -17.25 18.69
N LYS A 88 17.28 -17.44 17.72
CA LYS A 88 17.74 -16.34 16.88
C LYS A 88 16.64 -15.88 15.93
N ILE A 89 15.84 -16.81 15.40
CA ILE A 89 14.69 -16.50 14.55
C ILE A 89 13.62 -15.75 15.36
N ASP A 90 13.33 -16.18 16.58
CA ASP A 90 12.41 -15.48 17.50
C ASP A 90 12.86 -14.04 17.74
N GLY A 91 14.15 -13.84 18.04
CA GLY A 91 14.73 -12.51 18.22
C GLY A 91 14.70 -11.64 16.97
N ILE A 92 14.83 -12.23 15.77
CA ILE A 92 14.71 -11.50 14.49
C ILE A 92 13.26 -11.10 14.23
N ILE A 93 12.30 -12.00 14.49
CA ILE A 93 10.87 -11.75 14.33
C ILE A 93 10.38 -10.72 15.37
N GLY A 94 10.98 -10.72 16.55
CA GLY A 94 10.53 -9.95 17.71
C GLY A 94 9.25 -10.53 18.34
N ASP A 95 9.02 -11.82 18.11
CA ASP A 95 7.90 -12.61 18.63
C ASP A 95 8.29 -14.09 18.59
N ASN A 96 7.66 -14.92 19.43
CA ASN A 96 7.96 -16.34 19.51
C ASN A 96 7.35 -17.10 18.32
N LEU A 97 8.11 -18.07 17.81
CA LEU A 97 7.63 -19.06 16.87
C LEU A 97 6.50 -19.90 17.50
N PRO A 98 5.50 -20.32 16.72
CA PRO A 98 4.44 -21.18 17.24
C PRO A 98 5.01 -22.55 17.63
N LEU A 99 4.39 -23.23 18.60
CA LEU A 99 4.79 -24.58 19.03
C LEU A 99 4.88 -25.58 17.86
N SER A 100 4.09 -25.40 16.81
CA SER A 100 4.13 -26.23 15.61
C SER A 100 5.46 -26.14 14.86
N ALA A 101 6.19 -25.02 14.94
CA ALA A 101 7.51 -24.87 14.34
C ALA A 101 8.58 -25.71 15.07
N TYR A 102 8.40 -25.96 16.37
CA TYR A 102 9.32 -26.78 17.17
C TYR A 102 8.98 -28.27 17.10
N ARG A 103 7.71 -28.62 16.89
CA ARG A 103 7.24 -30.01 16.88
C ARG A 103 7.26 -30.66 15.49
N ASN A 104 6.97 -29.90 14.45
CA ASN A 104 6.73 -30.45 13.12
C ASN A 104 7.73 -29.88 12.10
N GLU A 105 8.53 -30.75 11.50
CA GLU A 105 9.46 -30.37 10.44
C GLU A 105 8.72 -29.84 9.21
N ASN A 106 7.54 -30.39 8.92
CA ASN A 106 6.65 -29.94 7.83
C ASN A 106 6.26 -28.46 7.91
N TRP A 107 6.31 -27.85 9.10
CA TRP A 107 6.09 -26.42 9.27
C TRP A 107 7.14 -25.58 8.53
N TRP A 108 8.35 -26.10 8.38
CA TRP A 108 9.45 -25.45 7.67
C TRP A 108 9.48 -25.74 6.16
N SER A 109 8.45 -26.43 5.64
CA SER A 109 8.32 -26.73 4.22
C SER A 109 8.21 -25.46 3.36
N ASN A 110 8.70 -25.54 2.12
CA ASN A 110 8.72 -24.42 1.16
C ASN A 110 7.36 -24.23 0.45
N SER A 111 6.26 -24.24 1.21
CA SER A 111 4.91 -24.10 0.64
C SER A 111 4.50 -22.63 0.47
N PRO A 112 4.28 -22.13 -0.76
CA PRO A 112 3.93 -20.72 -0.97
C PRO A 112 2.52 -20.36 -0.48
N SER A 113 1.72 -21.29 0.03
CA SER A 113 0.43 -20.99 0.65
C SER A 113 0.57 -20.46 2.08
N SER A 114 1.61 -20.90 2.81
CA SER A 114 1.77 -20.57 4.21
C SER A 114 2.42 -19.21 4.43
N ALA A 115 1.98 -18.49 5.47
CA ALA A 115 2.47 -17.13 5.74
C ALA A 115 3.94 -17.10 6.18
N HIS A 116 4.41 -18.14 6.86
CA HIS A 116 5.81 -18.29 7.28
C HIS A 116 6.69 -18.57 6.07
N ALA A 117 6.34 -19.53 5.21
CA ALA A 117 7.21 -19.89 4.09
C ALA A 117 7.30 -18.82 3.02
N LYS A 118 6.22 -18.05 2.81
CA LYS A 118 6.26 -16.82 2.01
C LYS A 118 7.37 -15.87 2.45
N ALA A 119 7.76 -15.83 3.72
CA ALA A 119 8.77 -14.90 4.20
C ALA A 119 10.15 -15.17 3.60
N TRP A 120 10.66 -16.40 3.71
CA TRP A 120 11.95 -16.77 3.14
C TRP A 120 11.88 -16.92 1.61
N LEU A 121 10.77 -17.44 1.06
CA LEU A 121 10.58 -17.54 -0.39
C LEU A 121 10.59 -16.16 -1.07
N ASN A 122 9.88 -15.17 -0.51
CA ASN A 122 9.91 -13.79 -1.01
C ASN A 122 11.27 -13.12 -0.88
N ALA A 123 12.09 -13.57 0.08
CA ALA A 123 13.48 -13.14 0.21
C ALA A 123 14.41 -13.81 -0.82
N GLY A 124 13.94 -14.82 -1.56
CA GLY A 124 14.74 -15.61 -2.49
C GLY A 124 15.53 -16.73 -1.80
N TRP A 125 15.03 -17.25 -0.69
CA TRP A 125 15.62 -18.33 0.08
C TRP A 125 14.66 -19.51 0.18
N GLU A 126 15.21 -20.70 0.36
CA GLU A 126 14.47 -21.92 0.66
C GLU A 126 15.07 -22.59 1.90
N THR A 127 14.25 -23.32 2.63
CA THR A 127 14.71 -24.17 3.72
C THR A 127 15.34 -25.43 3.13
N ARG A 128 16.60 -25.71 3.46
CA ARG A 128 17.33 -26.90 2.99
C ARG A 128 17.32 -28.02 4.02
N GLU A 129 17.65 -27.69 5.26
CA GLU A 129 17.78 -28.65 6.36
C GLU A 129 17.17 -28.05 7.63
N VAL A 130 16.46 -28.88 8.39
CA VAL A 130 15.87 -28.52 9.67
C VAL A 130 16.28 -29.58 10.67
N ASN A 131 16.75 -29.15 11.83
CA ASN A 131 17.03 -30.05 12.93
C ASN A 131 16.26 -29.57 14.16
N LEU A 132 15.19 -30.29 14.51
CA LEU A 132 14.35 -29.97 15.65
C LEU A 132 15.05 -30.26 16.99
N GLN A 133 15.86 -31.33 17.06
CA GLN A 133 16.58 -31.71 18.29
C GLN A 133 17.63 -30.68 18.68
N LYS A 134 18.39 -30.18 17.71
CA LYS A 134 19.42 -29.14 17.90
C LYS A 134 18.87 -27.72 17.73
N GLY A 135 17.60 -27.57 17.35
CA GLY A 135 16.89 -26.31 17.26
C GLY A 135 17.41 -25.33 16.21
N TYR A 136 17.75 -25.80 15.00
CA TYR A 136 18.22 -24.92 13.92
C TYR A 136 17.63 -25.24 12.55
N VAL A 137 17.68 -24.23 11.68
CA VAL A 137 17.32 -24.30 10.25
C VAL A 137 18.47 -23.77 9.41
N VAL A 138 18.73 -24.45 8.30
CA VAL A 138 19.65 -23.97 7.27
C VAL A 138 18.83 -23.46 6.09
N PHE A 139 18.93 -22.16 5.85
CA PHE A 139 18.40 -21.53 4.66
C PHE A 139 19.45 -21.53 3.55
N GLN A 140 19.02 -21.88 2.35
CA GLN A 140 19.83 -21.80 1.15
C GLN A 140 19.21 -20.77 0.20
N LYS A 141 20.06 -19.94 -0.39
CA LYS A 141 19.64 -18.97 -1.39
C LYS A 141 19.22 -19.72 -2.64
N LEU A 142 18.02 -19.43 -3.13
CA LEU A 142 17.55 -19.95 -4.40
C LEU A 142 18.52 -19.45 -5.48
N LYS A 143 19.34 -20.35 -6.02
CA LYS A 143 20.08 -20.08 -7.24
C LYS A 143 19.01 -19.83 -8.29
N ARG A 144 18.82 -18.57 -8.67
CA ARG A 144 18.01 -18.25 -9.84
C ARG A 144 18.66 -19.01 -11.00
N LYS A 145 18.05 -20.13 -11.44
CA LYS A 145 18.07 -20.42 -12.88
C LYS A 145 17.65 -19.09 -13.50
N ASN A 146 18.41 -18.59 -14.47
CA ASN A 146 18.12 -17.36 -15.19
C ASN A 146 16.73 -17.45 -15.86
N VAL A 147 15.66 -17.41 -15.07
CA VAL A 147 14.34 -17.03 -15.51
C VAL A 147 14.53 -15.55 -15.71
N GLN A 148 14.76 -15.22 -16.98
CA GLN A 148 14.80 -13.89 -17.55
C GLN A 148 14.09 -12.95 -16.61
N ALA A 149 14.85 -12.02 -16.03
CA ALA A 149 14.28 -10.97 -15.21
C ALA A 149 13.25 -10.21 -16.08
N GLY A 150 12.00 -10.67 -16.05
CA GLY A 150 10.79 -9.97 -16.44
C GLY A 150 10.45 -8.89 -15.41
N GLY A 151 11.44 -8.43 -14.64
CA GLY A 151 11.41 -7.06 -14.18
C GLY A 151 11.29 -6.22 -15.43
N LEU A 152 10.22 -5.41 -15.52
CA LEU A 152 10.10 -4.37 -16.51
C LEU A 152 11.50 -3.78 -16.70
N LYS A 153 12.13 -4.06 -17.85
CA LYS A 153 13.33 -3.35 -18.24
C LYS A 153 12.85 -1.90 -18.31
N ARG A 154 13.05 -1.14 -17.22
CA ARG A 154 13.24 0.29 -17.33
C ARG A 154 14.35 0.37 -18.35
N LYS A 155 13.99 0.69 -19.60
CA LYS A 155 14.97 1.07 -20.61
C LYS A 155 15.80 2.11 -19.89
N ARG A 156 17.02 1.76 -19.49
CA ARG A 156 18.03 2.74 -19.14
C ARG A 156 18.11 3.56 -20.42
N PHE A 157 17.45 4.72 -20.41
CA PHE A 157 17.65 5.69 -21.46
C PHE A 157 19.16 5.93 -21.40
N LYS A 158 19.87 5.45 -22.42
CA LYS A 158 21.31 5.65 -22.52
C LYS A 158 21.43 7.15 -22.75
N GLU A 159 21.62 7.89 -21.68
CA GLU A 159 21.84 9.32 -21.67
C GLU A 159 23.19 9.58 -22.34
N ASN A 160 23.21 9.62 -23.67
CA ASN A 160 24.18 10.44 -24.36
C ASN A 160 23.71 11.89 -24.19
N ILE A 161 23.95 12.45 -23.00
CA ILE A 161 23.84 13.89 -22.77
C ILE A 161 24.99 14.52 -23.56
N LYS A 162 24.71 14.90 -24.82
CA LYS A 162 25.72 15.48 -25.72
C LYS A 162 26.12 16.91 -25.35
N LYS A 163 25.42 17.55 -24.40
CA LYS A 163 25.61 18.97 -24.05
C LYS A 163 25.38 19.17 -22.54
N PRO A 164 26.22 19.93 -21.83
CA PRO A 164 25.95 20.29 -20.44
C PRO A 164 24.66 21.13 -20.40
N PHE A 165 23.73 20.79 -19.50
CA PHE A 165 22.42 21.44 -19.32
C PHE A 165 21.27 21.12 -20.30
N THR A 166 21.05 19.85 -20.68
CA THR A 166 19.72 19.45 -21.17
C THR A 166 18.76 19.24 -19.98
N PRO A 167 17.68 20.03 -19.83
CA PRO A 167 16.68 19.79 -18.80
C PRO A 167 15.99 18.45 -19.03
N ALA A 168 15.69 17.74 -17.93
CA ALA A 168 15.01 16.44 -18.00
C ALA A 168 13.68 16.58 -18.78
N PRO A 169 13.35 15.66 -19.71
CA PRO A 169 12.12 15.76 -20.49
C PRO A 169 10.89 15.83 -19.59
N TYR A 170 10.21 16.98 -19.58
CA TYR A 170 8.93 17.12 -18.88
C TYR A 170 7.84 16.46 -19.72
N HIS A 171 7.32 15.33 -19.23
CA HIS A 171 6.12 14.73 -19.78
C HIS A 171 4.90 15.24 -19.01
N PRO A 172 4.02 16.09 -19.60
CA PRO A 172 2.78 16.46 -18.96
C PRO A 172 1.94 15.22 -18.71
N SER A 173 1.49 15.05 -17.46
CA SER A 173 0.62 13.94 -17.08
C SER A 173 -0.69 14.06 -17.85
N ARG A 174 -0.91 13.18 -18.84
CA ARG A 174 -2.16 13.14 -19.60
C ARG A 174 -3.31 12.80 -18.64
N ILE A 175 -4.21 13.76 -18.41
CA ILE A 175 -5.46 13.53 -17.71
C ILE A 175 -6.26 12.49 -18.52
N ARG A 176 -6.43 11.29 -17.95
CA ARG A 176 -7.15 10.22 -18.64
C ARG A 176 -8.64 10.56 -18.64
N LYS A 177 -9.21 10.79 -19.83
CA LYS A 177 -10.65 10.94 -19.99
C LYS A 177 -11.36 9.66 -19.55
N PRO A 178 -12.47 9.73 -18.79
CA PRO A 178 -13.20 8.54 -18.36
C PRO A 178 -13.75 7.76 -19.57
N SER A 179 -13.82 6.43 -19.46
CA SER A 179 -14.40 5.60 -20.52
C SER A 179 -15.88 5.91 -20.73
N LYS A 180 -16.39 5.66 -21.94
CA LYS A 180 -17.82 5.86 -22.29
C LYS A 180 -18.75 5.15 -21.29
N THR A 181 -18.35 3.96 -20.82
CA THR A 181 -19.06 3.18 -19.79
C THR A 181 -19.10 3.84 -18.42
N LYS A 182 -18.04 4.58 -18.06
CA LYS A 182 -17.97 5.30 -16.78
C LYS A 182 -18.81 6.58 -16.84
N ILE A 183 -18.84 7.24 -18.00
CA ILE A 183 -19.70 8.40 -18.27
C ILE A 183 -21.18 7.99 -18.23
N SER A 184 -21.57 6.88 -18.87
CA SER A 184 -22.95 6.41 -18.87
C SER A 184 -23.44 6.02 -17.47
N LYS A 185 -22.60 5.33 -16.68
CA LYS A 185 -22.90 5.01 -15.27
C LYS A 185 -23.08 6.27 -14.42
N LEU A 186 -22.25 7.29 -14.62
CA LEU A 186 -22.38 8.57 -13.93
C LEU A 186 -23.70 9.28 -14.29
N TYR A 187 -24.02 9.34 -15.58
CA TYR A 187 -25.27 9.94 -16.09
C TYR A 187 -26.52 9.25 -15.53
N ALA A 188 -26.54 7.92 -15.54
CA ALA A 188 -27.62 7.15 -14.93
C ALA A 188 -27.75 7.45 -13.42
N ARG A 189 -26.62 7.62 -12.73
CA ARG A 189 -26.60 7.96 -11.30
C ARG A 189 -27.15 9.37 -11.03
N LEU A 190 -26.82 10.34 -11.86
CA LEU A 190 -27.37 11.71 -11.79
C LEU A 190 -28.88 11.72 -12.02
N LYS A 191 -29.37 11.06 -13.07
CA LYS A 191 -30.83 10.93 -13.31
C LYS A 191 -31.57 10.26 -12.15
N ASN A 192 -30.96 9.27 -11.52
CA ASN A 192 -31.56 8.62 -10.34
C ASN A 192 -31.62 9.57 -9.13
N LEU A 193 -30.62 10.43 -8.94
CA LEU A 193 -30.63 11.45 -7.90
C LEU A 193 -31.68 12.54 -8.17
N GLU A 194 -31.83 12.97 -9.42
CA GLU A 194 -32.87 13.92 -9.84
C GLU A 194 -34.27 13.37 -9.57
N ARG A 195 -34.54 12.12 -9.99
CA ARG A 195 -35.81 11.44 -9.68
C ARG A 195 -36.07 11.33 -8.19
N LYS A 196 -35.04 11.02 -7.39
CA LYS A 196 -35.15 10.97 -5.92
C LYS A 196 -35.50 12.35 -5.36
N ARG A 197 -34.82 13.41 -5.79
CA ARG A 197 -35.10 14.80 -5.36
C ARG A 197 -36.53 15.22 -5.73
N ALA A 198 -36.98 14.97 -6.95
CA ALA A 198 -38.36 15.25 -7.39
C ALA A 198 -39.41 14.45 -6.60
N SER A 199 -39.11 13.19 -6.24
CA SER A 199 -40.01 12.38 -5.41
C SER A 199 -40.09 12.83 -3.95
N VAL A 200 -39.08 13.56 -3.46
CA VAL A 200 -39.07 14.11 -2.10
C VAL A 200 -39.90 15.40 -2.04
N THR A 201 -39.87 16.23 -3.09
CA THR A 201 -40.72 17.45 -3.20
C THR A 201 -42.20 17.15 -3.42
N SER A 202 -42.57 15.95 -3.88
CA SER A 202 -43.98 15.55 -4.08
C SER A 202 -44.68 15.05 -2.80
N ARG A 203 -44.04 15.14 -1.63
CA ARG A 203 -44.63 14.70 -0.34
C ARG A 203 -45.47 15.79 0.34
N HIS A 204 -46.43 16.33 -0.40
CA HIS A 204 -47.71 16.73 0.17
C HIS A 204 -48.80 16.13 -0.73
N GLY A 205 -49.29 14.94 -0.37
CA GLY A 205 -50.62 14.50 -0.80
C GLY A 205 -50.81 13.09 -1.35
N PHE A 206 -49.83 12.40 -1.96
CA PHE A 206 -50.12 11.11 -2.61
C PHE A 206 -49.09 10.01 -2.35
N LYS A 207 -49.58 8.82 -1.95
CA LYS A 207 -48.78 7.61 -1.71
C LYS A 207 -48.05 7.19 -3.00
N PRO A 208 -46.76 6.79 -2.93
CA PRO A 208 -46.03 6.37 -4.13
C PRO A 208 -46.55 5.04 -4.67
N LYS A 209 -46.64 4.93 -6.00
CA LYS A 209 -47.03 3.72 -6.74
C LYS A 209 -46.13 2.50 -6.39
N PRO A 210 -46.72 1.28 -6.27
CA PRO A 210 -46.01 0.05 -5.93
C PRO A 210 -44.96 -0.35 -6.98
N ALA A 211 -43.97 -1.13 -6.56
CA ALA A 211 -42.76 -1.41 -7.35
C ALA A 211 -42.99 -2.13 -8.69
N HIS A 212 -44.12 -2.83 -8.86
CA HIS A 212 -44.46 -3.55 -10.09
C HIS A 212 -44.91 -2.61 -11.22
N GLU A 213 -45.56 -1.48 -10.90
CA GLU A 213 -46.02 -0.48 -11.89
C GLU A 213 -44.89 0.38 -12.47
N LYS A 214 -43.70 0.36 -11.86
CA LYS A 214 -42.53 1.15 -12.28
C LYS A 214 -41.65 0.43 -13.30
N ARG A 215 -42.01 -0.79 -13.72
CA ARG A 215 -41.29 -1.55 -14.75
C ARG A 215 -41.70 -1.05 -16.12
N LEU A 216 -40.72 -0.74 -16.98
CA LEU A 216 -40.94 -0.23 -18.34
C LEU A 216 -41.53 -1.29 -19.30
N PHE A 217 -41.49 -2.57 -18.94
CA PHE A 217 -42.10 -3.66 -19.70
C PHE A 217 -42.86 -4.59 -18.76
N LYS A 218 -44.02 -5.06 -19.22
CA LYS A 218 -44.79 -6.11 -18.54
C LYS A 218 -43.99 -7.41 -18.63
N PRO A 219 -43.93 -8.22 -17.55
CA PRO A 219 -43.15 -9.46 -17.54
C PRO A 219 -43.59 -10.50 -18.58
N GLU A 220 -44.76 -10.33 -19.20
CA GLU A 220 -45.33 -11.27 -20.18
C GLU A 220 -45.08 -10.89 -21.65
N GLU A 221 -44.50 -9.72 -21.93
CA GLU A 221 -44.15 -9.34 -23.31
C GLU A 221 -42.66 -9.61 -23.58
N LYS A 222 -42.38 -10.55 -24.48
CA LYS A 222 -41.03 -10.73 -25.02
C LYS A 222 -40.70 -9.56 -25.94
N PRO A 223 -39.50 -8.96 -25.83
CA PRO A 223 -39.07 -7.94 -26.78
C PRO A 223 -38.83 -8.61 -28.14
N GLY A 224 -39.53 -8.12 -29.16
CA GLY A 224 -39.21 -8.38 -30.58
C GLY A 224 -37.98 -7.61 -31.02
#